data_AF-A0A925PE18-F1
#
_entry.id   AF-A0A925PE18-F1
#
_cell.length_a   1.000
_cell.length_b   1.000
_cell.length_c   1.000
_cell.angle_alpha   90.00
_cell.angle_beta   90.00
_cell.angle_gamma   90.00
#
_symmetry.space_group_name_H-M   'P 1'
#
loop_
_entity.id
_entity.type
_entity.pdbx_description
1 polymer ?
#
loop_
_entity_poly.entity_id
_entity_poly.type
_entity_poly.pdbx_seq_one_letter_code
_entity_poly.pdbx_strand_id
1 'polypeptide(L)'
;MPIVCRIRVKKHAYSVPARLIGAMVKAEMSEAEIVVRHGREEVLRCPRQTREGARIDYRHVINSLRRKPGAFANYLYREELFPRAVFRQAYDALAREDASRASRDYLELLALAAAKGEDEVAAALGAA
;
A
#
# COMPACT_ATOMS: atom_id res chain seq x y z
N MET A 1 -7.78 -16.12 5.49
CA MET A 1 -8.15 -15.21 4.39
C MET A 1 -6.92 -14.43 3.96
N PRO A 2 -6.51 -14.50 2.67
CA PRO A 2 -5.39 -13.72 2.19
C PRO A 2 -5.70 -12.22 2.28
N ILE A 3 -4.82 -11.46 2.93
CA ILE A 3 -4.93 -10.00 3.14
C ILE A 3 -4.52 -9.24 1.87
N VAL A 4 -3.78 -9.92 0.98
CA VAL A 4 -3.21 -9.42 -0.28
C VAL A 4 -3.63 -10.34 -1.43
N CYS A 5 -4.09 -9.76 -2.54
CA CYS A 5 -4.21 -10.47 -3.81
C CYS A 5 -3.05 -10.03 -4.71
N ARG A 6 -2.33 -10.99 -5.29
CA ARG A 6 -1.15 -10.71 -6.12
C ARG A 6 -1.35 -11.33 -7.49
N ILE A 7 -1.16 -10.55 -8.54
CA ILE A 7 -1.07 -11.04 -9.91
C ILE A 7 0.40 -11.21 -10.29
N ARG A 8 0.72 -12.22 -11.11
CA ARG A 8 2.05 -12.38 -11.68
C ARG A 8 2.02 -11.95 -13.14
N VAL A 9 2.86 -10.98 -13.50
CA VAL A 9 3.01 -10.52 -14.89
C VAL A 9 4.46 -10.72 -15.31
N LYS A 10 4.68 -11.61 -16.29
CA LYS A 10 5.95 -12.05 -16.91
C LYS A 10 7.06 -12.58 -15.99
N LYS A 11 7.21 -12.07 -14.75
CA LYS A 11 8.08 -12.51 -13.64
C LYS A 11 7.91 -11.66 -12.36
N HIS A 12 7.14 -10.57 -12.42
CA HIS A 12 6.95 -9.65 -11.29
C HIS A 12 5.58 -9.86 -10.64
N ALA A 13 5.55 -9.81 -9.30
CA ALA A 13 4.31 -9.91 -8.53
C ALA A 13 3.80 -8.50 -8.19
N TYR A 14 2.59 -8.18 -8.65
CA TYR A 14 1.94 -6.91 -8.39
C TYR A 14 0.75 -7.12 -7.47
N SER A 15 0.63 -6.29 -6.44
CA SER A 15 -0.52 -6.32 -5.53
C SER A 15 -1.73 -5.65 -6.16
N VAL A 16 -2.83 -6.39 -6.23
CA VAL A 16 -4.14 -5.90 -6.67
C VAL A 16 -5.13 -5.89 -5.51
N PRO A 17 -6.15 -5.01 -5.55
CA PRO A 17 -7.20 -4.98 -4.54
C PRO A 17 -7.85 -6.37 -4.36
N ALA A 18 -8.10 -6.77 -3.11
CA ALA A 18 -8.72 -8.06 -2.80
C ALA A 18 -10.12 -8.24 -3.42
N ARG A 19 -10.79 -7.15 -3.82
CA ARG A 19 -12.05 -7.19 -4.59
C ARG A 19 -11.93 -7.84 -5.97
N LEU A 20 -10.71 -8.00 -6.48
CA LEU A 20 -10.42 -8.62 -7.79
C LEU A 20 -10.00 -10.09 -7.68
N ILE A 21 -10.12 -10.72 -6.51
CA ILE A 21 -9.88 -12.16 -6.35
C ILE A 21 -10.90 -12.92 -7.21
N GLY A 22 -10.42 -13.57 -8.28
CA GLY A 22 -11.25 -14.32 -9.24
C GLY A 22 -11.71 -13.52 -10.47
N ALA A 23 -11.38 -12.23 -10.55
CA ALA A 23 -11.72 -11.38 -11.69
C ALA A 23 -10.60 -11.36 -12.75
N MET A 24 -10.96 -11.27 -14.03
CA MET A 24 -9.98 -11.10 -15.11
C MET A 24 -9.55 -9.64 -15.22
N VAL A 25 -8.26 -9.38 -15.02
CA VAL A 25 -7.66 -8.05 -15.17
C VAL A 25 -6.76 -8.00 -16.40
N LYS A 26 -6.72 -6.84 -17.06
CA LYS A 26 -5.86 -6.58 -18.21
C LYS A 26 -4.63 -5.82 -17.72
N ALA A 27 -3.45 -6.41 -17.85
CA ALA A 27 -2.19 -5.75 -17.51
C ALA A 27 -1.52 -5.26 -18.80
N GLU A 28 -1.45 -3.95 -18.97
CA GLU A 28 -0.72 -3.28 -20.03
C GLU A 28 0.66 -2.89 -19.49
N MET A 29 1.73 -3.33 -20.16
CA MET A 29 3.10 -3.03 -19.74
C MET A 29 3.77 -2.15 -20.80
N SER A 30 4.04 -0.91 -20.44
CA SER A 30 4.79 0.07 -21.21
C SER A 30 6.28 0.00 -20.86
N GLU A 31 7.13 0.74 -21.59
CA GLU A 31 8.57 0.74 -21.32
C GLU A 31 8.93 1.29 -19.93
N ALA A 32 8.19 2.28 -19.43
CA ALA A 32 8.45 2.92 -18.15
C ALA A 32 7.46 2.53 -17.03
N GLU A 33 6.30 1.96 -17.36
CA GLU A 33 5.21 1.72 -16.40
C GLU A 33 4.37 0.48 -16.72
N ILE A 34 3.75 -0.09 -15.70
CA ILE A 34 2.73 -1.12 -15.79
C ILE A 34 1.39 -0.53 -15.32
N VAL A 35 0.35 -0.78 -16.10
CA VAL A 35 -1.02 -0.35 -15.85
C VAL A 35 -1.90 -1.60 -15.82
N VAL A 36 -2.56 -1.84 -14.69
CA VAL A 36 -3.55 -2.91 -14.54
C VAL A 36 -4.92 -2.27 -14.60
N ARG A 37 -5.76 -2.76 -15.51
CA ARG A 37 -7.14 -2.32 -15.72
C ARG A 37 -8.11 -3.47 -15.47
N HIS A 38 -9.25 -3.14 -14.90
CA HIS A 38 -10.39 -4.04 -14.79
C HIS A 38 -11.58 -3.42 -15.52
N GLY A 39 -11.87 -3.91 -16.73
CA GLY A 39 -12.84 -3.28 -17.62
C GLY A 39 -12.38 -1.90 -18.08
N ARG A 40 -13.07 -0.84 -17.65
CA ARG A 40 -12.76 0.58 -17.96
C ARG A 40 -12.03 1.30 -16.83
N GLU A 41 -11.87 0.67 -15.66
CA GLU A 41 -11.27 1.28 -14.48
C GLU A 41 -9.78 0.92 -14.41
N GLU A 42 -8.93 1.92 -14.17
CA GLU A 42 -7.52 1.73 -13.83
C GLU A 42 -7.41 1.33 -12.37
N VAL A 43 -6.90 0.12 -12.15
CA VAL A 43 -6.79 -0.50 -10.82
C VAL A 43 -5.43 -0.24 -10.20
N LEU A 44 -4.38 -0.27 -11.01
CA LEU A 44 -3.01 -0.08 -10.55
C LEU A 44 -2.23 0.58 -11.67
N ARG A 45 -1.44 1.59 -11.34
CA ARG A 45 -0.44 2.16 -12.24
C ARG A 45 0.86 2.33 -11.46
N CYS A 46 1.93 1.72 -11.95
CA CYS A 46 3.21 1.70 -11.27
C CYS A 46 4.35 1.77 -12.26
N PRO A 47 5.49 2.43 -11.95
CA PRO A 47 6.67 2.34 -12.78
C PRO A 47 7.13 0.89 -12.95
N ARG A 48 7.56 0.55 -14.17
CA ARG A 48 8.03 -0.78 -14.56
C ARG A 48 9.28 -1.09 -13.75
N GLN A 49 9.27 -2.26 -13.12
CA GLN A 49 10.39 -2.66 -12.28
C GLN A 49 11.43 -3.42 -13.11
N THR A 50 12.69 -2.95 -13.04
CA THR A 50 13.84 -3.60 -13.68
C THR A 50 14.47 -4.69 -12.81
N ARG A 51 14.10 -4.75 -11.51
CA ARG A 51 14.65 -5.65 -10.50
C ARG A 51 13.58 -6.63 -10.00
N GLU A 52 13.93 -7.90 -9.79
CA GLU A 52 13.01 -8.90 -9.25
C GLU A 52 12.53 -8.50 -7.85
N GLY A 53 11.22 -8.58 -7.60
CA GLY A 53 10.60 -8.15 -6.35
C GLY A 53 9.07 -8.14 -6.42
N ALA A 54 8.43 -8.08 -5.25
CA ALA A 54 7.01 -7.79 -5.12
C ALA A 54 6.88 -6.31 -4.77
N ARG A 55 6.06 -5.55 -5.51
CA ARG A 55 5.72 -4.18 -5.12
C ARG A 55 4.31 -4.19 -4.58
N ILE A 56 4.18 -3.94 -3.28
CA ILE A 56 2.88 -3.87 -2.61
C ILE A 56 2.48 -2.41 -2.53
N ASP A 57 1.50 -2.01 -3.36
CA ASP A 57 0.86 -0.71 -3.15
C ASP A 57 0.04 -0.76 -1.86
N TYR A 58 0.47 0.02 -0.87
CA TYR A 58 -0.16 0.04 0.45
C TYR A 58 -1.64 0.46 0.38
N ARG A 59 -2.03 1.24 -0.65
CA ARG A 59 -3.43 1.62 -0.90
C ARG A 59 -4.34 0.42 -1.09
N HIS A 60 -3.80 -0.70 -1.58
CA HIS A 60 -4.58 -1.92 -1.82
C HIS A 60 -4.74 -2.78 -0.56
N VAL A 61 -3.84 -2.64 0.41
CA VAL A 61 -3.87 -3.38 1.67
C VAL A 61 -4.43 -2.58 2.83
N ILE A 62 -4.45 -1.25 2.73
CA ILE A 62 -4.91 -0.36 3.81
C ILE A 62 -6.31 -0.71 4.30
N ASN A 63 -7.25 -0.96 3.39
CA ASN A 63 -8.62 -1.29 3.72
C ASN A 63 -8.74 -2.64 4.45
N SER A 64 -7.89 -3.60 4.08
CA SER A 64 -7.82 -4.92 4.73
C SER A 64 -7.15 -4.83 6.10
N LEU A 65 -6.07 -4.05 6.21
CA LEU A 65 -5.33 -3.84 7.45
C LEU A 65 -6.12 -3.03 8.46
N ARG A 66 -6.90 -2.02 8.04
CA ARG A 66 -7.83 -1.28 8.93
C ARG A 66 -8.85 -2.19 9.61
N ARG A 67 -9.32 -3.23 8.91
CA ARG A 67 -10.24 -4.23 9.49
C ARG A 67 -9.53 -5.20 10.44
N LYS A 68 -8.21 -5.33 10.36
CA LYS A 68 -7.38 -6.24 11.18
C LYS A 68 -6.06 -5.56 11.59
N PRO A 69 -6.11 -4.56 12.48
CA PRO A 69 -4.94 -3.77 12.85
C PRO A 69 -3.83 -4.63 13.49
N GLY A 70 -4.18 -5.72 14.18
CA GLY A 70 -3.20 -6.66 14.74
C GLY A 70 -2.33 -7.38 13.70
N ALA A 71 -2.74 -7.40 12.42
CA ALA A 71 -1.92 -7.99 11.35
C ALA A 71 -0.78 -7.05 10.90
N PHE A 72 -0.83 -5.76 11.25
CA PHE A 72 0.19 -4.79 10.89
C PHE A 72 1.52 -5.04 11.63
N ALA A 73 1.44 -5.41 12.91
CA ALA A 73 2.63 -5.69 13.73
C ALA A 73 3.51 -6.82 13.15
N ASN A 74 2.87 -7.85 12.57
CA ASN A 74 3.52 -9.00 11.94
C ASN A 74 3.55 -8.92 10.40
N TYR A 75 3.28 -7.75 9.82
CA TYR A 75 3.22 -7.63 8.36
C TYR A 75 4.63 -7.66 7.77
N LEU A 76 4.91 -8.68 6.96
CA LEU A 76 6.22 -8.95 6.36
C LEU A 76 6.80 -7.77 5.55
N TYR A 77 5.93 -6.89 5.04
CA TYR A 77 6.29 -5.74 4.20
C TYR A 77 6.02 -4.41 4.90
N ARG A 78 6.17 -4.35 6.24
CA ARG A 78 5.96 -3.11 7.01
C ARG A 78 6.80 -1.96 6.46
N GLU A 79 8.02 -2.24 5.99
CA GLU A 79 8.91 -1.24 5.41
C GLU A 79 8.42 -0.66 4.07
N GLU A 80 7.67 -1.43 3.27
CA GLU A 80 7.05 -0.94 2.02
C GLU A 80 5.78 -0.12 2.27
N LEU A 81 5.23 -0.14 3.49
CA LEU A 81 4.08 0.69 3.88
C LEU A 81 4.49 2.14 4.21
N PHE A 82 5.78 2.47 4.22
CA PHE A 82 6.27 3.83 4.42
C PHE A 82 6.61 4.47 3.07
N PRO A 83 5.71 5.25 2.46
CA PRO A 83 6.01 5.91 1.19
C PRO A 83 7.14 6.95 1.33
N ARG A 84 7.31 7.56 2.52
CA ARG A 84 8.37 8.55 2.82
C ARG A 84 8.86 8.44 4.27
N ALA A 85 10.05 9.00 4.56
CA ALA A 85 10.64 9.00 5.90
C ALA A 85 9.77 9.70 6.96
N VAL A 86 8.99 10.73 6.59
CA VAL A 86 8.06 11.42 7.49
C VAL A 86 6.99 10.49 8.06
N PHE A 87 6.51 9.53 7.28
CA PHE A 87 5.54 8.52 7.76
C PHE A 87 6.18 7.56 8.76
N ARG A 88 7.46 7.22 8.56
CA ARG A 88 8.22 6.40 9.51
C ARG A 88 8.38 7.13 10.84
N GLN A 89 8.73 8.41 10.81
CA GLN A 89 8.85 9.23 12.03
C GLN A 89 7.50 9.38 12.76
N ALA A 90 6.41 9.59 12.01
CA ALA A 90 5.06 9.64 12.59
C ALA A 90 4.69 8.31 13.28
N TYR A 91 5.00 7.18 12.65
CA TYR A 91 4.80 5.86 13.27
C TYR A 91 5.64 5.69 14.53
N ASP A 92 6.92 6.06 14.50
CA ASP A 92 7.80 5.96 15.67
C ASP A 92 7.32 6.84 16.83
N ALA A 93 6.76 8.03 16.54
CA ALA A 93 6.14 8.88 17.55
C ALA A 93 4.90 8.22 18.18
N LEU A 94 3.99 7.68 17.35
CA LEU A 94 2.81 6.95 17.83
C LEU A 94 3.18 5.69 18.63
N ALA A 95 4.22 4.98 18.19
CA ALA A 95 4.69 3.77 18.87
C ALA A 95 5.35 4.06 20.23
N ARG A 96 5.93 5.25 20.41
CA ARG A 96 6.44 5.71 21.71
C ARG A 96 5.34 6.03 22.71
N GLU A 97 4.21 6.58 22.24
CA GLU A 97 3.05 6.84 23.10
C GLU A 97 2.33 5.55 23.47
N ASP A 98 1.91 4.77 22.48
CA ASP A 98 1.18 3.53 22.70
C ASP A 98 1.36 2.56 21.54
N ALA A 99 2.29 1.61 21.70
CA ALA A 99 2.56 0.58 20.68
C ALA A 99 1.34 -0.28 20.33
N SER A 100 0.36 -0.42 21.23
CA SER A 100 -0.85 -1.21 20.99
C SER A 100 -1.83 -0.48 20.05
N ARG A 101 -1.85 0.86 20.12
CA ARG A 101 -2.69 1.72 19.27
C ARG A 101 -1.99 2.26 18.04
N ALA A 102 -0.66 2.38 18.07
CA ALA A 102 0.17 2.90 16.98
C ALA A 102 -0.11 2.22 15.64
N SER A 103 -0.33 0.89 15.64
CA SER A 103 -0.69 0.16 14.42
C SER A 103 -2.01 0.64 13.83
N ARG A 104 -3.03 0.89 14.68
CA ARG A 104 -4.35 1.35 14.22
C ARG A 104 -4.27 2.80 13.75
N ASP A 105 -3.68 3.67 14.55
CA ASP A 105 -3.63 5.11 14.28
C ASP A 105 -2.80 5.40 13.02
N TYR A 106 -1.70 4.67 12.84
CA TYR A 106 -0.89 4.75 11.63
C TYR A 106 -1.62 4.22 10.38
N LEU A 107 -2.41 3.14 10.52
CA LEU A 107 -3.24 2.65 9.42
C LEU A 107 -4.34 3.65 9.05
N GLU A 108 -4.88 4.42 9.99
CA GLU A 108 -5.82 5.49 9.67
C GLU A 108 -5.13 6.67 8.97
N LEU A 109 -3.93 7.04 9.42
CA LEU A 109 -3.12 8.07 8.80
C LEU A 109 -2.74 7.71 7.35
N LEU A 110 -2.30 6.48 7.11
CA LEU A 110 -2.03 6.00 5.75
C LEU A 110 -3.32 5.93 4.89
N ALA A 111 -4.48 5.67 5.49
CA ALA A 111 -5.76 5.71 4.77
C ALA A 111 -6.16 7.13 4.39
N LEU A 112 -5.91 8.10 5.27
CA LEU A 112 -6.05 9.52 5.00
C LEU A 112 -5.12 9.95 3.86
N ALA A 113 -3.86 9.51 3.87
CA ALA A 113 -2.92 9.77 2.78
C ALA A 113 -3.38 9.15 1.44
N ALA A 114 -3.95 7.95 1.48
CA ALA A 114 -4.51 7.32 0.29
C ALA A 114 -5.73 8.08 -0.27
N ALA A 115 -6.54 8.71 0.59
CA ALA A 115 -7.76 9.42 0.20
C ALA A 115 -7.53 10.90 -0.19
N LYS A 116 -6.69 11.63 0.56
CA LYS A 116 -6.42 13.06 0.36
C LYS A 116 -5.17 13.34 -0.48
N GLY A 117 -4.22 12.41 -0.48
CA GLY A 117 -2.92 12.57 -1.14
C GLY A 117 -1.77 12.46 -0.16
N GLU A 118 -0.70 11.78 -0.59
CA GLU A 118 0.50 11.57 0.23
C GLU A 118 1.19 12.88 0.57
N ASP A 119 1.26 13.83 -0.37
CA ASP A 119 1.93 15.11 -0.17
C ASP A 119 1.21 16.01 0.84
N GLU A 120 -0.12 16.02 0.85
CA GLU A 120 -0.91 16.81 1.82
C GLU A 120 -0.70 16.29 3.25
N VAL A 121 -0.73 14.97 3.42
CA VAL A 121 -0.50 14.35 4.74
C VAL A 121 0.96 14.44 5.15
N ALA A 122 1.90 14.28 4.22
CA ALA A 122 3.33 14.48 4.48
C ALA A 122 3.63 15.92 4.91
N ALA A 123 3.00 16.92 4.28
CA ALA A 123 3.13 18.32 4.67
C ALA A 123 2.58 18.56 6.08
N ALA A 124 1.41 17.99 6.41
CA ALA A 124 0.85 18.09 7.76
C ALA A 124 1.73 17.42 8.84
N LEU A 125 2.42 16.34 8.51
CA LEU A 125 3.32 15.63 9.43
C LEU A 125 4.70 16.27 9.56
N GLY A 126 5.22 16.87 8.49
CA GLY A 126 6.51 17.56 8.50
C GLY A 126 6.43 19.02 8.95
N ALA A 127 5.23 19.57 9.12
CA ALA A 127 4.99 20.91 9.66
C ALA A 127 4.93 20.95 11.20
N ALA A 128 5.17 19.82 11.87
CA ALA A 128 5.13 19.68 13.34
C ALA A 128 6.53 19.67 13.95
#